data_AF-A0AAI9SBZ5-F1
#
_entry.id   AF-A0AAI9SBZ5-F1
#
_cell.length_a   1.000
_cell.length_b   1.000
_cell.length_c   1.000
_cell.angle_alpha   90.00
_cell.angle_beta   90.00
_cell.angle_gamma   90.00
#
_symmetry.space_group_name_H-M   'P 1'
#
loop_
_entity.id
_entity.type
_entity.pdbx_description
1 polymer ?
#
loop_
_entity_poly.entity_id
_entity_poly.type
_entity_poly.pdbx_seq_one_letter_code
_entity_poly.pdbx_strand_id
1 'polypeptide(L)'
;MLDFSHYALYDSARTMRLSLEPMTRTQMLADFPGEIVISSPLLAARLGCEAADAEAMQRRREEFAALDEESAFRVWLNRTPARDGRIAYVSAPDSLPDVEEEPDWGISSAGFLIGSVAEISEWVKRMTDADDPASILRELSRILSGCSEPPHAAQLTDLSTGAVIMTWPVRCANPIHALSAAAESWPEVRYREEDFDFSLKSDLAD
;
A
#
# COMPACT_ATOMS: atom_id res chain seq x y z
N MET A 1 -5.72 19.92 -9.60
CA MET A 1 -5.60 18.92 -8.52
C MET A 1 -4.84 19.61 -7.40
N LEU A 2 -5.39 19.71 -6.19
CA LEU A 2 -4.70 20.33 -5.05
C LEU A 2 -3.50 19.44 -4.67
N ASP A 3 -2.33 20.04 -4.53
CA ASP A 3 -1.12 19.34 -4.10
C ASP A 3 -1.01 19.40 -2.58
N PHE A 4 -1.63 18.41 -1.92
CA PHE A 4 -1.68 18.31 -0.47
C PHE A 4 -0.34 17.95 0.18
N SER A 5 0.69 17.63 -0.61
CA SER A 5 2.06 17.50 -0.08
C SER A 5 2.58 18.82 0.51
N HIS A 6 1.93 19.94 0.18
CA HIS A 6 2.23 21.28 0.68
C HIS A 6 1.36 21.75 1.86
N TYR A 7 0.42 20.93 2.33
CA TYR A 7 -0.53 21.31 3.38
C TYR A 7 -0.35 20.49 4.64
N ALA A 8 -0.71 21.08 5.77
CA ALA A 8 -0.76 20.42 7.06
C ALA A 8 -1.98 20.91 7.87
N LEU A 9 -2.45 20.03 8.76
CA LEU A 9 -3.47 20.34 9.76
C LEU A 9 -2.79 20.56 11.11
N TYR A 10 -3.21 21.60 11.81
CA TYR A 10 -2.72 21.93 13.15
C TYR A 10 -3.87 21.84 14.15
N ASP A 11 -3.61 21.23 15.29
CA ASP A 11 -4.57 21.28 16.40
C ASP A 11 -4.77 22.74 16.86
N SER A 12 -5.92 23.01 17.48
CA SER A 12 -6.29 24.36 17.94
C SER A 12 -5.27 24.98 18.91
N ALA A 13 -4.58 24.14 19.70
CA ALA A 13 -3.54 24.58 20.63
C ALA A 13 -2.16 24.76 19.95
N ARG A 14 -2.00 24.40 18.67
CA ARG A 14 -0.75 24.41 17.90
C ARG A 14 0.39 23.65 18.58
N THR A 15 0.05 22.52 19.17
CA THR A 15 1.00 21.59 19.78
C THR A 15 1.33 20.41 18.88
N MET A 16 0.45 20.10 17.93
CA MET A 16 0.58 18.96 17.02
C MET A 16 0.31 19.36 15.58
N ARG A 17 1.03 18.72 14.66
CA ARG A 17 0.87 18.89 13.21
C ARG A 17 0.64 17.53 12.56
N LEU A 18 -0.44 17.41 11.80
CA LEU A 18 -0.70 16.28 10.93
C LEU A 18 -0.36 16.69 9.49
N SER A 19 0.66 16.07 8.88
CA SER A 19 1.10 16.37 7.52
C SER A 19 1.21 15.12 6.66
N LEU A 20 1.09 15.28 5.33
CA LEU A 20 1.37 14.21 4.38
C LEU A 20 2.82 14.31 3.92
N GLU A 21 3.61 13.26 4.18
CA GLU A 21 5.01 13.17 3.78
C GLU A 21 5.23 12.04 2.77
N PRO A 22 6.16 12.18 1.81
CA PRO A 22 6.55 11.07 0.96
C PRO A 22 7.07 9.89 1.79
N MET A 23 6.72 8.69 1.38
CA MET A 23 7.13 7.44 1.99
C MET A 23 7.77 6.54 0.92
N THR A 24 8.58 5.57 1.35
CA THR A 24 9.13 4.53 0.47
C THR A 24 8.19 3.32 0.38
N ARG A 25 8.32 2.50 -0.67
CA ARG A 25 7.54 1.25 -0.77
C ARG A 25 7.85 0.28 0.37
N THR A 26 9.10 0.18 0.79
CA THR A 26 9.50 -0.64 1.94
C THR A 26 8.79 -0.23 3.22
N GLN A 27 8.69 1.07 3.50
CA GLN A 27 7.95 1.58 4.67
C GLN A 27 6.44 1.27 4.57
N MET A 28 5.85 1.42 3.38
CA MET A 28 4.43 1.09 3.17
C MET A 28 4.15 -0.41 3.38
N LEU A 29 5.04 -1.28 2.89
CA LEU A 29 4.89 -2.73 3.01
C LEU A 29 5.26 -3.26 4.40
N ALA A 30 5.85 -2.44 5.28
CA ALA A 30 6.17 -2.85 6.64
C ALA A 30 4.92 -3.16 7.48
N ASP A 31 3.76 -2.58 7.15
CA ASP A 31 2.45 -2.86 7.77
C ASP A 31 1.60 -3.83 6.93
N PHE A 32 2.19 -4.55 5.97
CA PHE A 32 1.45 -5.55 5.20
C PHE A 32 1.02 -6.69 6.14
N PRO A 33 -0.28 -7.07 6.19
CA PRO A 33 -0.80 -8.05 7.13
C PRO A 33 -0.56 -9.48 6.64
N GLY A 34 0.70 -9.86 6.50
CA GLY A 34 1.11 -11.16 6.01
C GLY A 34 2.56 -11.22 5.57
N GLU A 35 2.89 -12.29 4.85
CA GLU A 35 4.19 -12.51 4.26
C GLU A 35 4.15 -12.24 2.75
N ILE A 36 5.20 -11.59 2.24
CA ILE A 36 5.39 -11.34 0.81
C ILE A 36 6.56 -12.19 0.33
N VAL A 37 6.29 -13.18 -0.51
CA VAL A 37 7.30 -14.08 -1.08
C VAL A 37 7.39 -13.84 -2.58
N ILE A 38 8.46 -13.20 -3.06
CA ILE A 38 8.62 -12.87 -4.49
C ILE A 38 9.85 -13.56 -5.05
N SER A 39 9.67 -14.43 -6.05
CA SER A 39 10.78 -15.11 -6.74
C SER A 39 11.41 -14.28 -7.85
N SER A 40 10.69 -13.27 -8.36
CA SER A 40 11.17 -12.40 -9.44
C SER A 40 12.10 -11.29 -8.92
N PRO A 41 13.37 -11.25 -9.36
CA PRO A 41 14.31 -10.19 -8.94
C PRO A 41 13.86 -8.79 -9.33
N LEU A 42 13.22 -8.65 -10.51
CA LEU A 42 12.71 -7.36 -10.97
C LEU A 42 11.58 -6.83 -10.07
N LEU A 43 10.65 -7.71 -9.70
CA LEU A 43 9.53 -7.32 -8.86
C LEU A 43 10.01 -7.04 -7.43
N ALA A 44 10.87 -7.89 -6.86
CA ALA A 44 11.43 -7.69 -5.54
C ALA A 44 12.18 -6.34 -5.43
N ALA A 45 13.01 -6.01 -6.44
CA ALA A 45 13.69 -4.71 -6.50
C ALA A 45 12.71 -3.52 -6.54
N ARG A 46 11.58 -3.65 -7.24
CA ARG A 46 10.54 -2.59 -7.28
C ARG A 46 9.80 -2.42 -5.97
N LEU A 47 9.60 -3.50 -5.23
CA LEU A 47 8.98 -3.49 -3.91
C LEU A 47 9.95 -3.06 -2.81
N GLY A 48 11.26 -3.12 -3.07
CA GLY A 48 12.29 -2.86 -2.08
C GLY A 48 12.41 -4.00 -1.07
N CYS A 49 12.21 -5.25 -1.52
CA CYS A 49 12.43 -6.47 -0.74
C CYS A 49 13.46 -7.38 -1.43
N GLU A 50 13.94 -8.39 -0.71
CA GLU A 50 14.82 -9.41 -1.28
C GLU A 50 14.02 -10.47 -2.05
N ALA A 51 14.55 -10.91 -3.19
CA ALA A 51 13.92 -11.98 -3.95
C ALA A 51 14.21 -13.34 -3.31
N ALA A 52 13.17 -14.18 -3.18
CA ALA A 52 13.30 -15.56 -2.77
C ALA A 52 14.04 -16.35 -3.86
N ASP A 53 15.15 -16.98 -3.50
CA ASP A 53 15.90 -17.83 -4.42
C ASP A 53 15.17 -19.17 -4.69
N ALA A 54 15.70 -19.94 -5.65
CA ALA A 54 15.11 -21.21 -6.03
C ALA A 54 15.09 -22.24 -4.89
N GLU A 55 16.06 -22.19 -3.97
CA GLU A 55 16.12 -23.12 -2.84
C GLU A 55 15.04 -22.79 -1.80
N ALA A 56 14.86 -21.51 -1.48
CA ALA A 56 13.82 -21.01 -0.60
C ALA A 56 12.43 -21.36 -1.14
N MET A 57 12.20 -21.15 -2.44
CA MET A 57 10.95 -21.51 -3.10
C MET A 57 10.71 -23.03 -3.08
N GLN A 58 11.76 -23.82 -3.31
CA GLN A 58 11.64 -25.28 -3.30
C GLN A 58 11.39 -25.84 -1.89
N ARG A 59 11.98 -25.24 -0.84
CA ARG A 59 11.80 -25.65 0.56
C ARG A 59 10.35 -25.49 1.03
N ARG A 60 9.63 -24.53 0.46
CA ARG A 60 8.24 -24.19 0.80
C ARG A 60 7.22 -24.68 -0.23
N ARG A 61 7.65 -25.53 -1.16
CA ARG A 61 6.78 -26.01 -2.25
C ARG A 61 5.50 -26.68 -1.77
N GLU A 62 5.58 -27.51 -0.72
CA GLU A 62 4.42 -28.21 -0.16
C GLU A 62 3.46 -27.23 0.54
N GLU A 63 4.00 -26.23 1.22
CA GLU A 63 3.22 -25.14 1.82
C GLU A 63 2.48 -24.36 0.73
N PHE A 64 3.17 -23.92 -0.32
CA PHE A 64 2.55 -23.17 -1.42
C PHE A 64 1.46 -23.96 -2.15
N ALA A 65 1.62 -25.29 -2.25
CA ALA A 65 0.62 -26.16 -2.87
C ALA A 65 -0.62 -26.39 -1.98
N ALA A 66 -0.54 -26.09 -0.69
CA ALA A 66 -1.63 -26.23 0.26
C ALA A 66 -2.37 -24.90 0.55
N LEU A 67 -1.90 -23.78 -0.01
CA LEU A 67 -2.54 -22.48 0.12
C LEU A 67 -3.89 -22.46 -0.59
N ASP A 68 -4.89 -21.89 0.08
CA ASP A 68 -6.26 -21.73 -0.42
C ASP A 68 -6.64 -20.26 -0.63
N GLU A 69 -7.84 -20.03 -1.15
CA GLU A 69 -8.36 -18.69 -1.47
C GLU A 69 -8.62 -17.81 -0.23
N GLU A 70 -8.57 -18.37 0.98
CA GLU A 70 -8.74 -17.62 2.23
C GLU A 70 -7.40 -17.22 2.85
N SER A 71 -6.32 -17.90 2.49
CA SER A 71 -5.01 -17.81 3.13
C SER A 71 -3.88 -17.25 2.25
N ALA A 72 -4.12 -17.05 0.96
CA ALA A 72 -3.13 -16.39 0.12
C ALA A 72 -3.69 -15.82 -1.18
N PHE A 73 -2.88 -14.95 -1.77
CA PHE A 73 -2.94 -14.66 -3.19
C PHE A 73 -1.69 -15.13 -3.92
N ARG A 74 -1.85 -15.45 -5.20
CA ARG A 74 -0.75 -15.75 -6.11
C ARG A 74 -0.41 -14.56 -6.97
N VAL A 75 0.89 -14.35 -7.16
CA VAL A 75 1.43 -13.27 -7.99
C VAL A 75 1.89 -13.83 -9.34
N TRP A 76 1.38 -13.23 -10.40
CA TRP A 76 1.71 -13.52 -11.79
C TRP A 76 2.47 -12.34 -12.38
N LEU A 77 3.40 -12.64 -13.29
CA LEU A 77 4.12 -11.61 -14.03
C LEU A 77 3.84 -11.74 -15.51
N ASN A 78 3.63 -10.61 -16.15
CA ASN A 78 3.64 -10.51 -17.60
C ASN A 78 5.09 -10.28 -18.07
N ARG A 79 5.50 -10.95 -19.15
CA ARG A 79 6.83 -10.74 -19.74
C ARG A 79 7.04 -9.32 -20.24
N THR A 80 5.96 -8.69 -20.70
CA THR A 80 5.94 -7.29 -21.15
C THR A 80 4.95 -6.52 -20.27
N PRO A 81 5.22 -5.27 -19.88
CA PRO A 81 4.21 -4.45 -19.23
C PRO A 81 2.93 -4.37 -20.07
N ALA A 82 1.77 -4.47 -19.43
CA ALA A 82 0.50 -4.22 -20.10
C ALA A 82 0.36 -2.75 -20.52
N ARG A 83 -0.70 -2.45 -21.26
CA ARG A 83 -0.94 -1.10 -21.78
C ARG A 83 -1.02 -0.02 -20.69
N ASP A 84 -1.50 -0.40 -19.51
CA ASP A 84 -1.58 0.47 -18.32
C ASP A 84 -0.28 0.49 -17.49
N GLY A 85 0.79 -0.16 -17.98
CA GLY A 85 2.10 -0.23 -17.37
C GLY A 85 2.24 -1.29 -16.28
N ARG A 86 1.18 -2.03 -15.93
CA ARG A 86 1.25 -3.11 -14.93
C ARG A 86 2.15 -4.24 -15.44
N ILE A 87 2.91 -4.81 -14.52
CA ILE A 87 3.74 -5.99 -14.80
C ILE A 87 3.36 -7.19 -13.93
N ALA A 88 2.70 -6.94 -12.79
CA ALA A 88 2.33 -7.94 -11.80
C ALA A 88 0.81 -7.95 -11.62
N TYR A 89 0.27 -9.16 -11.45
CA TYR A 89 -1.15 -9.43 -11.30
C TYR A 89 -1.38 -10.38 -10.15
N VAL A 90 -2.47 -10.14 -9.43
CA VAL A 90 -2.82 -10.91 -8.24
C VAL A 90 -4.14 -11.63 -8.47
N SER A 91 -4.20 -12.90 -8.06
CA SER A 91 -5.39 -13.73 -8.12
C SER A 91 -5.41 -14.73 -6.97
N ALA A 92 -6.53 -15.45 -6.83
CA ALA A 92 -6.60 -16.63 -5.99
C ALA A 92 -5.53 -17.68 -6.39
N PRO A 93 -5.02 -18.51 -5.45
CA PRO A 93 -3.89 -19.41 -5.70
C PRO A 93 -4.03 -20.34 -6.91
N ASP A 94 -5.25 -20.83 -7.12
CA ASP A 94 -5.60 -21.80 -8.18
C ASP A 94 -6.26 -21.17 -9.40
N SER A 95 -6.37 -19.84 -9.44
CA SER A 95 -6.99 -19.11 -10.55
C SER A 95 -5.98 -18.26 -11.29
N LEU A 96 -6.14 -18.16 -12.61
CA LEU A 96 -5.48 -17.09 -13.38
C LEU A 96 -6.14 -15.75 -13.04
N PRO A 97 -5.40 -14.64 -13.07
CA PRO A 97 -5.98 -13.32 -12.88
C PRO A 97 -6.92 -13.01 -14.04
N ASP A 98 -8.10 -12.46 -13.71
CA ASP A 98 -9.05 -11.97 -14.70
C ASP A 98 -8.54 -10.62 -15.24
N VAL A 99 -8.16 -10.61 -16.52
CA VAL A 99 -7.57 -9.44 -17.17
C VAL A 99 -8.16 -9.28 -18.57
N GLU A 100 -8.37 -8.03 -18.96
CA GLU A 100 -9.04 -7.69 -20.23
C GLU A 100 -8.17 -7.99 -21.48
N GLU A 101 -6.86 -8.16 -21.32
CA GLU A 101 -5.90 -8.40 -22.40
C GLU A 101 -5.41 -9.86 -22.38
N GLU A 102 -4.98 -10.42 -23.53
CA GLU A 102 -4.31 -11.74 -23.58
C GLU A 102 -2.85 -11.60 -23.09
N PRO A 103 -2.51 -12.09 -21.89
CA PRO A 103 -1.22 -11.78 -21.27
C PRO A 103 -0.21 -12.88 -21.54
N ASP A 104 1.07 -12.52 -21.70
CA ASP A 104 2.15 -13.50 -21.83
C ASP A 104 2.64 -13.91 -20.44
N TRP A 105 1.94 -14.89 -19.84
CA TRP A 105 2.21 -15.49 -18.53
C TRP A 105 3.39 -16.47 -18.54
N GLY A 106 4.39 -16.25 -19.39
CA GLY A 106 5.45 -17.22 -19.66
C GLY A 106 6.47 -17.46 -18.53
N ILE A 107 6.12 -17.18 -17.27
CA ILE A 107 6.89 -17.49 -16.06
C ILE A 107 5.95 -18.19 -15.07
N SER A 108 6.36 -19.36 -14.56
CA SER A 108 5.76 -19.98 -13.36
C SER A 108 5.70 -18.94 -12.24
N SER A 109 4.54 -18.75 -11.59
CA SER A 109 4.31 -17.90 -10.40
C SER A 109 5.51 -17.07 -9.93
N ALA A 110 5.36 -15.75 -9.98
CA ALA A 110 6.38 -14.83 -9.53
C ALA A 110 6.44 -14.68 -8.00
N GLY A 111 5.54 -15.34 -7.27
CA GLY A 111 5.43 -15.22 -5.83
C GLY A 111 4.04 -15.48 -5.26
N PHE A 112 3.95 -15.28 -3.95
CA PHE A 112 2.74 -15.41 -3.14
C PHE A 112 2.66 -14.25 -2.13
N LEU A 113 1.43 -13.84 -1.82
CA LEU A 113 1.10 -13.02 -0.66
C LEU A 113 0.36 -13.93 0.32
N ILE A 114 0.96 -14.25 1.46
CA ILE A 114 0.48 -15.30 2.37
C ILE A 114 -0.02 -14.65 3.65
N GLY A 115 -1.28 -14.90 4.01
CA GLY A 115 -1.96 -14.26 5.13
C GLY A 115 -3.47 -14.28 4.93
N SER A 116 -4.24 -13.79 5.92
CA SER A 116 -5.69 -13.73 5.77
C SER A 116 -6.06 -12.84 4.58
N VAL A 117 -6.74 -13.41 3.58
CA VAL A 117 -7.22 -12.65 2.42
C VAL A 117 -8.15 -11.52 2.84
N ALA A 118 -8.92 -11.70 3.92
CA ALA A 118 -9.75 -10.66 4.50
C ALA A 118 -8.91 -9.50 5.06
N GLU A 119 -7.86 -9.78 5.82
CA GLU A 119 -6.98 -8.74 6.38
C GLU A 119 -6.17 -8.02 5.30
N ILE A 120 -5.65 -8.75 4.31
CA ILE A 120 -4.97 -8.17 3.14
C ILE A 120 -5.94 -7.27 2.36
N SER A 121 -7.17 -7.73 2.13
CA SER A 121 -8.20 -6.94 1.46
C SER A 121 -8.51 -5.66 2.24
N GLU A 122 -8.68 -5.75 3.56
CA GLU A 122 -8.91 -4.59 4.41
C GLU A 122 -7.73 -3.63 4.39
N TRP A 123 -6.49 -4.13 4.37
CA TRP A 123 -5.31 -3.29 4.16
C TRP A 123 -5.37 -2.57 2.81
N VAL A 124 -5.74 -3.24 1.71
CA VAL A 124 -5.90 -2.57 0.40
C VAL A 124 -7.01 -1.50 0.45
N LYS A 125 -8.13 -1.76 1.12
CA LYS A 125 -9.21 -0.78 1.31
C LYS A 125 -8.80 0.41 2.17
N ARG A 126 -7.95 0.22 3.17
CA ARG A 126 -7.37 1.34 3.94
C ARG A 126 -6.39 2.16 3.09
N MET A 127 -5.69 1.49 2.17
CA MET A 127 -4.69 2.11 1.32
C MET A 127 -5.26 2.80 0.08
N THR A 128 -6.48 2.45 -0.35
CA THR A 128 -7.07 2.84 -1.65
C THR A 128 -8.58 3.00 -1.53
N ASP A 129 -9.24 3.61 -2.52
CA ASP A 129 -10.72 3.73 -2.51
C ASP A 129 -11.44 2.47 -3.04
N ALA A 130 -10.77 1.32 -3.11
CA ALA A 130 -11.38 0.08 -3.56
C ALA A 130 -12.40 -0.44 -2.54
N ASP A 131 -13.61 -0.75 -2.97
CA ASP A 131 -14.70 -1.22 -2.11
C ASP A 131 -15.24 -2.60 -2.51
N ASP A 132 -15.00 -3.03 -3.74
CA ASP A 132 -15.37 -4.35 -4.26
C ASP A 132 -14.15 -5.29 -4.49
N PRO A 133 -14.34 -6.63 -4.50
CA PRO A 133 -13.26 -7.59 -4.67
C PRO A 133 -12.42 -7.41 -5.94
N ALA A 134 -13.03 -7.04 -7.07
CA ALA A 134 -12.29 -6.87 -8.32
C ALA A 134 -11.43 -5.60 -8.28
N SER A 135 -11.95 -4.51 -7.73
CA SER A 135 -11.17 -3.29 -7.49
C SER A 135 -10.03 -3.53 -6.51
N ILE A 136 -10.23 -4.33 -5.46
CA ILE A 136 -9.17 -4.70 -4.50
C ILE A 136 -8.03 -5.45 -5.20
N LEU A 137 -8.33 -6.48 -5.98
CA LEU A 137 -7.31 -7.24 -6.72
C LEU A 137 -6.59 -6.37 -7.75
N ARG A 138 -7.32 -5.48 -8.43
CA ARG A 138 -6.75 -4.52 -9.38
C ARG A 138 -5.79 -3.56 -8.69
N GLU A 139 -6.19 -2.96 -7.57
CA GLU A 139 -5.34 -2.03 -6.83
C GLU A 139 -4.13 -2.73 -6.19
N LEU A 140 -4.31 -3.94 -5.66
CA LEU A 140 -3.20 -4.76 -5.16
C LEU A 140 -2.19 -5.07 -6.28
N SER A 141 -2.66 -5.39 -7.49
CA SER A 141 -1.81 -5.57 -8.67
C SER A 141 -1.05 -4.29 -9.07
N ARG A 142 -1.70 -3.11 -8.95
CA ARG A 142 -1.06 -1.80 -9.21
C ARG A 142 -0.02 -1.45 -8.16
N ILE A 143 -0.31 -1.70 -6.89
CA ILE A 143 0.61 -1.54 -5.77
C ILE A 143 1.86 -2.38 -6.03
N LEU A 144 1.69 -3.66 -6.37
CA LEU A 144 2.83 -4.55 -6.65
C LEU A 144 3.61 -4.16 -7.89
N SER A 145 2.92 -3.72 -8.95
CA SER A 145 3.57 -3.28 -10.19
C SER A 145 4.37 -1.97 -10.05
N GLY A 146 4.10 -1.20 -8.99
CA GLY A 146 4.65 0.13 -8.78
C GLY A 146 3.99 1.20 -9.64
N CYS A 147 2.79 0.95 -10.17
CA CYS A 147 2.03 1.85 -11.04
C CYS A 147 1.15 2.87 -10.26
N SER A 148 1.17 2.82 -8.92
CA SER A 148 0.52 3.81 -8.06
C SER A 148 1.44 5.00 -7.78
N GLU A 149 0.85 6.21 -7.68
CA GLU A 149 1.52 7.44 -7.23
C GLU A 149 2.33 7.17 -5.97
N PRO A 150 3.55 7.74 -5.80
CA PRO A 150 4.45 7.43 -4.68
C PRO A 150 3.71 7.41 -3.34
N PRO A 151 4.04 6.46 -2.44
CA PRO A 151 3.33 6.36 -1.18
C PRO A 151 3.52 7.65 -0.40
N HIS A 152 2.46 8.13 0.22
CA HIS A 152 2.57 9.15 1.25
C HIS A 152 2.27 8.50 2.59
N ALA A 153 2.69 9.15 3.66
CA ALA A 153 2.24 8.83 5.00
C ALA A 153 1.64 10.08 5.63
N ALA A 154 0.50 9.95 6.29
CA ALA A 154 0.09 10.94 7.27
C ALA A 154 1.01 10.79 8.49
N GLN A 155 1.65 11.86 8.93
CA GLN A 155 2.53 11.87 10.09
C GLN A 155 1.99 12.85 11.12
N LEU A 156 1.81 12.37 12.35
CA LEU A 156 1.53 13.22 13.50
C LEU A 156 2.85 13.62 14.15
N THR A 157 3.13 14.92 14.17
CA THR A 157 4.35 15.50 14.74
C THR A 157 4.00 16.32 15.97
N ASP A 158 4.72 16.12 17.07
CA ASP A 158 4.71 17.04 18.22
C ASP A 158 5.57 18.27 17.87
N LEU A 159 4.97 19.45 17.87
CA LEU A 159 5.65 20.69 17.50
C LEU A 159 6.61 21.20 18.57
N SER A 160 6.44 20.80 19.83
CA SER A 160 7.35 21.21 20.91
C SER A 160 8.69 20.49 20.84
N THR A 161 8.69 19.25 20.34
CA THR A 161 9.88 18.40 20.24
C THR A 161 10.35 18.17 18.81
N GLY A 162 9.48 18.39 17.81
CA GLY A 162 9.70 18.03 16.42
C GLY A 162 9.61 16.53 16.15
N ALA A 163 9.18 15.72 17.12
CA ALA A 163 9.17 14.27 17.00
C ALA A 163 7.92 13.76 16.25
N VAL A 164 8.10 12.80 15.34
CA VAL A 164 6.99 12.06 14.73
C VAL A 164 6.50 11.03 15.73
N ILE A 165 5.27 11.22 16.22
CA ILE A 165 4.64 10.37 17.22
C ILE A 165 3.99 9.15 16.56
N MET A 166 3.38 9.35 15.39
CA MET A 166 2.68 8.30 14.64
C MET A 166 2.82 8.51 13.13
N THR A 167 2.73 7.43 12.37
CA THR A 167 2.83 7.42 10.91
C THR A 167 1.81 6.43 10.35
N TRP A 168 0.93 6.90 9.47
CA TRP A 168 -0.06 6.08 8.79
C TRP A 168 0.24 6.06 7.30
N PRO A 169 0.40 4.89 6.67
CA PRO A 169 0.47 4.76 5.23
C PRO A 169 -0.78 5.29 4.54
N VAL A 170 -0.62 6.12 3.50
CA VAL A 170 -1.73 6.64 2.72
C VAL A 170 -1.38 6.70 1.23
N ARG A 171 -2.19 6.06 0.40
CA ARG A 171 -2.22 6.29 -1.05
C ARG A 171 -3.64 6.52 -1.56
N CYS A 172 -4.33 7.45 -0.92
CA CYS A 172 -5.60 7.94 -1.44
C CYS A 172 -5.34 8.92 -2.59
N ALA A 173 -6.16 8.84 -3.64
CA ALA A 173 -6.32 9.97 -4.57
C ALA A 173 -6.82 11.22 -3.84
N ASN A 174 -7.39 11.04 -2.63
CA ASN A 174 -7.90 12.10 -1.76
C ASN A 174 -7.17 12.17 -0.40
N PRO A 175 -6.20 13.08 -0.27
CA PRO A 175 -5.54 13.48 0.97
C PRO A 175 -6.44 13.83 2.16
N ILE A 176 -7.72 14.15 1.96
CA ILE A 176 -8.65 14.41 3.06
C ILE A 176 -9.06 13.11 3.77
N HIS A 177 -9.30 12.03 3.00
CA HIS A 177 -9.65 10.73 3.57
C HIS A 177 -8.49 10.16 4.39
N ALA A 178 -7.28 10.38 3.90
CA ALA A 178 -6.03 10.06 4.57
C ALA A 178 -5.93 10.65 5.98
N LEU A 179 -6.16 11.97 6.06
CA LEU A 179 -6.08 12.73 7.29
C LEU A 179 -7.26 12.38 8.21
N SER A 180 -8.45 12.13 7.65
CA SER A 180 -9.63 11.68 8.41
C SER A 180 -9.42 10.32 9.08
N ALA A 181 -8.92 9.32 8.35
CA ALA A 181 -8.67 7.97 8.91
C ALA A 181 -7.56 8.00 9.97
N ALA A 182 -6.51 8.80 9.77
CA ALA A 182 -5.49 9.05 10.78
C ALA A 182 -6.09 9.68 12.05
N ALA A 183 -7.00 10.64 11.90
CA ALA A 183 -7.71 11.29 13.01
C ALA A 183 -8.65 10.31 13.77
N GLU A 184 -9.35 9.42 13.07
CA GLU A 184 -10.22 8.40 13.68
C GLU A 184 -9.46 7.36 14.53
N SER A 185 -8.18 7.12 14.21
CA SER A 185 -7.29 6.23 14.96
C SER A 185 -6.97 6.74 16.38
N TRP A 186 -7.43 7.94 16.72
CA TRP A 186 -7.29 8.61 18.02
C TRP A 186 -8.67 8.80 18.69
N PRO A 187 -9.23 7.77 19.36
CA PRO A 187 -10.57 7.87 19.97
C PRO A 187 -10.65 8.86 21.15
N GLU A 188 -9.51 9.21 21.77
CA GLU A 188 -9.44 10.24 22.81
C GLU A 188 -9.59 11.65 22.26
N VAL A 189 -9.48 11.81 20.95
CA VAL A 189 -9.67 13.09 20.28
C VAL A 189 -10.77 12.92 19.24
N ARG A 190 -12.01 13.07 19.71
CA ARG A 190 -13.17 13.18 18.81
C ARG A 190 -13.08 14.53 18.09
N TYR A 191 -12.59 14.51 16.86
CA TYR A 191 -12.43 15.70 16.05
C TYR A 191 -13.73 16.08 15.34
N ARG A 192 -13.96 17.37 15.21
CA ARG A 192 -14.85 17.94 14.21
C ARG A 192 -14.01 18.75 13.23
N GLU A 193 -14.41 18.83 11.96
CA GLU A 193 -13.69 19.62 10.94
C GLU A 193 -13.43 21.08 11.38
N GLU A 194 -14.26 21.61 12.29
CA GLU A 194 -14.14 22.94 12.91
C GLU A 194 -12.91 23.12 13.85
N ASP A 195 -12.24 22.05 14.25
CA ASP A 195 -11.13 22.09 15.23
C ASP A 195 -9.73 22.27 14.61
N PHE A 196 -9.61 22.23 13.28
CA PHE A 196 -8.33 22.33 12.56
C PHE A 196 -8.31 23.50 11.58
N ASP A 197 -7.20 24.22 11.58
CA ASP A 197 -6.93 25.28 10.59
C ASP A 197 -6.04 24.71 9.47
N PHE A 198 -6.53 24.80 8.23
CA PHE A 198 -5.76 24.39 7.04
C PHE A 198 -4.72 25.45 6.74
N SER A 199 -3.44 25.05 6.75
CA SER A 199 -2.36 25.96 6.38
C SER A 199 -1.31 25.29 5.51
N LEU A 200 -0.58 26.12 4.77
CA LEU A 200 0.61 25.69 4.03
C LEU A 200 1.69 25.26 5.02
N LYS A 201 2.47 24.23 4.66
CA LYS A 201 3.68 23.87 5.41
C LYS A 201 4.58 25.09 5.46
N SER A 202 4.91 25.55 6.67
CA SER A 202 5.77 26.71 6.95
C SER A 202 7.13 26.62 6.26
N ASP A 203 7.58 25.41 5.98
CA ASP A 203 8.93 25.07 5.50
C ASP A 203 9.09 25.35 3.99
N LEU A 204 8.02 25.84 3.34
CA LEU A 204 7.95 26.19 1.91
C LEU A 204 7.53 27.65 1.69
N ALA A 205 7.49 28.46 2.74
CA ALA A 205 7.13 29.88 2.68
C ALA A 205 8.29 30.82 2.28
N ASP A 206 9.44 30.28 1.88
CA ASP A 206 10.61 31.00 1.36
C ASP A 206 10.96 30.58 -0.08
#